data_AF-A0AAN4L7Q8-F1
#
_entry.id   AF-A0AAN4L7Q8-F1
#
_cell.length_a   1.000
_cell.length_b   1.000
_cell.length_c   1.000
_cell.angle_alpha   90.00
_cell.angle_beta   90.00
_cell.angle_gamma   90.00
#
_symmetry.space_group_name_H-M   'P 1'
#
loop_
_entity.id
_entity.type
_entity.pdbx_description
1 polymer ?
#
loop_
_entity_poly.entity_id
_entity_poly.type
_entity_poly.pdbx_seq_one_letter_code
_entity_poly.pdbx_strand_id
1 'polypeptide(L)'
;MKFYRFNHDTKTKVLASVEDDHHPINSDFHGQSKIKGWTTIGLETLYKKSYKDFPNYHIGKPVFSKRVKEMMEKESLLTSEVEFLPITNDNMELFILNVTNILDCVDYHRSDIGRFKDGSWARFNKLVFDPAKIPEGTCMFKIKETPGVQVFVTEKFKEWIEERKLKGLNFSVIYDSDLTNEMEEEQQRGYDAALEEIERNKGEEYSYDDARELVDQGETMASGLWRIRLDYQGRLWLGQLLQDLSYQWIMPVYIPPVLLLKSWHVVDRIKE
;
A
#
# COMPACT_ATOMS: atom_id res chain seq x y z
N MET A 1 13.94 -3.10 -12.51
CA MET A 1 12.64 -3.81 -12.51
C MET A 1 11.97 -3.58 -11.18
N LYS A 2 10.74 -3.06 -11.19
CA LYS A 2 9.99 -2.74 -9.97
C LYS A 2 8.75 -3.60 -9.83
N PHE A 3 8.46 -3.96 -8.59
CA PHE A 3 7.25 -4.67 -8.21
C PHE A 3 6.48 -3.88 -7.16
N TYR A 4 5.17 -3.92 -7.29
CA TYR A 4 4.25 -3.17 -6.47
C TYR A 4 3.25 -4.10 -5.82
N ARG A 5 2.81 -3.75 -4.61
CA ARG A 5 1.62 -4.35 -4.02
C ARG A 5 0.37 -3.75 -4.67
N PHE A 6 -0.57 -4.60 -5.03
CA PHE A 6 -1.89 -4.17 -5.48
C PHE A 6 -2.70 -3.69 -4.26
N ASN A 7 -2.74 -2.38 -4.04
CA ASN A 7 -3.55 -1.77 -2.99
C ASN A 7 -4.64 -0.88 -3.59
N HIS A 8 -5.69 -0.64 -2.81
CA HIS A 8 -6.77 0.26 -3.21
C HIS A 8 -6.53 1.68 -2.68
N ASP A 9 -6.97 2.67 -3.45
CA ASP A 9 -7.06 4.06 -2.99
C ASP A 9 -8.18 4.22 -1.94
N THR A 10 -8.04 5.15 -1.00
CA THR A 10 -9.04 5.39 0.06
C THR A 10 -10.36 5.97 -0.45
N LYS A 11 -10.37 6.50 -1.69
CA LYS A 11 -11.55 7.01 -2.41
C LYS A 11 -12.23 5.94 -3.28
N THR A 12 -11.80 4.69 -3.17
CA THR A 12 -12.40 3.56 -3.86
C THR A 12 -13.69 3.08 -3.19
N LYS A 13 -14.71 2.78 -4.00
CA LYS A 13 -15.97 2.19 -3.52
C LYS A 13 -15.70 0.85 -2.81
N VAL A 14 -16.28 0.63 -1.63
CA VAL A 14 -16.09 -0.61 -0.87
C VAL A 14 -17.31 -1.51 -0.96
N LEU A 15 -17.08 -2.79 -1.25
CA LEU A 15 -18.10 -3.81 -1.46
C LEU A 15 -17.98 -4.93 -0.40
N ALA A 16 -19.12 -5.55 -0.08
CA ALA A 16 -19.20 -6.77 0.72
C ALA A 16 -20.21 -7.75 0.13
N SER A 17 -20.05 -9.03 0.42
CA SER A 17 -20.98 -10.08 -0.01
C SER A 17 -22.22 -10.10 0.88
N VAL A 18 -23.36 -10.36 0.28
CA VAL A 18 -24.61 -10.69 0.98
C VAL A 18 -24.55 -12.18 1.28
N GLU A 19 -24.74 -12.55 2.53
CA GLU A 19 -24.46 -13.88 3.11
C GLU A 19 -24.82 -15.07 2.20
N ASP A 20 -23.79 -15.73 1.66
CA ASP A 20 -23.87 -17.07 1.05
C ASP A 20 -22.57 -17.82 1.37
N ASP A 21 -22.55 -18.51 2.52
CA ASP A 21 -21.36 -19.20 3.02
C ASP A 21 -20.82 -20.28 2.08
N HIS A 22 -21.64 -20.76 1.14
CA HIS A 22 -21.25 -21.81 0.19
C HIS A 22 -20.68 -21.24 -1.12
N HIS A 23 -20.84 -19.93 -1.36
CA HIS A 23 -20.36 -19.33 -2.59
C HIS A 23 -18.82 -19.29 -2.64
N PRO A 24 -18.17 -19.65 -3.77
CA PRO A 24 -16.70 -19.65 -3.88
C PRO A 24 -16.03 -18.30 -3.61
N ILE A 25 -16.76 -17.19 -3.64
CA ILE A 25 -16.26 -15.85 -3.27
C ILE A 25 -15.72 -15.79 -1.83
N ASN A 26 -16.30 -16.60 -0.93
CA ASN A 26 -15.94 -16.65 0.48
C ASN A 26 -14.77 -17.59 0.75
N SER A 27 -14.38 -18.39 -0.24
CA SER A 27 -13.17 -19.22 -0.17
C SER A 27 -11.90 -18.42 -0.44
N ASP A 28 -10.76 -19.02 -0.08
CA ASP A 28 -9.46 -18.49 -0.45
C ASP A 28 -9.18 -18.60 -1.94
N PHE A 29 -8.40 -17.65 -2.45
CA PHE A 29 -7.99 -17.57 -3.84
C PHE A 29 -6.52 -17.99 -3.98
N HIS A 30 -6.21 -19.26 -3.75
CA HIS A 30 -4.81 -19.77 -3.78
C HIS A 30 -4.29 -20.07 -5.21
N GLY A 31 -4.90 -19.48 -6.23
CA GLY A 31 -4.49 -19.60 -7.64
C GLY A 31 -5.16 -20.73 -8.43
N GLN A 32 -5.99 -21.56 -7.78
CA GLN A 32 -6.79 -22.56 -8.50
C GLN A 32 -7.92 -21.87 -9.26
N SER A 33 -8.24 -22.40 -10.44
CA SER A 33 -9.40 -21.96 -11.22
C SER A 33 -10.68 -22.07 -10.40
N LYS A 34 -11.52 -21.03 -10.45
CA LYS A 34 -12.85 -21.04 -9.83
C LYS A 34 -14.00 -20.98 -10.85
N ILE A 35 -13.68 -20.83 -12.13
CA ILE A 35 -14.66 -20.59 -13.21
C ILE A 35 -15.77 -21.66 -13.26
N LYS A 36 -15.43 -22.95 -13.04
CA LYS A 36 -16.39 -24.06 -13.16
C LYS A 36 -17.45 -24.10 -12.06
N GLY A 37 -17.18 -23.49 -10.91
CA GLY A 37 -18.11 -23.44 -9.78
C GLY A 37 -18.66 -22.05 -9.50
N TRP A 38 -18.32 -21.06 -10.34
CA TRP A 38 -18.69 -19.67 -10.09
C TRP A 38 -20.08 -19.35 -10.63
N THR A 39 -20.93 -18.85 -9.75
CA THR A 39 -22.23 -18.27 -10.11
C THR A 39 -22.17 -16.76 -9.93
N THR A 40 -22.87 -16.00 -10.76
CA THR A 40 -22.92 -14.54 -10.56
C THR A 40 -23.63 -14.22 -9.25
N ILE A 41 -22.95 -13.49 -8.37
CA ILE A 41 -23.46 -13.09 -7.06
C ILE A 41 -23.54 -11.56 -6.95
N GLY A 42 -24.59 -11.07 -6.28
CA GLY A 42 -24.76 -9.66 -5.96
C GLY A 42 -24.00 -9.25 -4.71
N LEU A 43 -23.26 -8.15 -4.79
CA LEU A 43 -22.56 -7.53 -3.67
C LEU A 43 -23.24 -6.25 -3.24
N GLU A 44 -23.17 -5.96 -1.94
CA GLU A 44 -23.63 -4.72 -1.32
C GLU A 44 -22.54 -3.66 -1.28
N THR A 45 -22.96 -2.40 -1.27
CA THR A 45 -22.08 -1.25 -1.11
C THR A 45 -21.97 -0.88 0.36
N LEU A 46 -20.81 -1.08 0.98
CA LEU A 46 -20.54 -0.63 2.35
C LEU A 46 -20.29 0.89 2.39
N TYR A 47 -19.44 1.37 1.50
CA TYR A 47 -19.07 2.79 1.45
C TYR A 47 -19.18 3.33 0.02
N LYS A 48 -20.05 4.33 -0.14
CA LYS A 48 -20.16 5.08 -1.38
C LYS A 48 -18.96 6.03 -1.49
N LYS A 49 -18.07 5.76 -2.46
CA LYS A 49 -16.92 6.59 -2.78
C LYS A 49 -16.86 6.86 -4.29
N SER A 50 -15.93 7.70 -4.73
CA SER A 50 -15.94 8.27 -6.09
C SER A 50 -15.29 7.38 -7.15
N TYR A 51 -14.29 6.57 -6.80
CA TYR A 51 -13.59 5.73 -7.77
C TYR A 51 -14.30 4.38 -7.96
N LYS A 52 -14.51 4.04 -9.23
CA LYS A 52 -15.33 2.91 -9.68
C LYS A 52 -14.59 1.92 -10.58
N ASP A 53 -13.39 2.25 -11.08
CA ASP A 53 -12.68 1.37 -12.01
C ASP A 53 -12.19 0.11 -11.29
N PHE A 54 -11.75 0.25 -10.03
CA PHE A 54 -11.29 -0.84 -9.16
C PHE A 54 -11.97 -0.84 -7.78
N PRO A 55 -13.23 -1.27 -7.63
CA PRO A 55 -13.86 -1.35 -6.32
C PRO A 55 -13.06 -2.23 -5.34
N ASN A 56 -13.10 -1.91 -4.06
CA ASN A 56 -12.44 -2.68 -3.03
C ASN A 56 -13.44 -3.67 -2.43
N TYR A 57 -13.23 -4.96 -2.66
CA TYR A 57 -13.95 -5.98 -1.89
C TYR A 57 -13.31 -6.12 -0.51
N HIS A 58 -14.09 -5.96 0.56
CA HIS A 58 -13.58 -5.86 1.93
C HIS A 58 -12.66 -7.03 2.36
N ILE A 59 -12.82 -8.21 1.74
CA ILE A 59 -12.00 -9.42 2.00
C ILE A 59 -10.74 -9.47 1.10
N GLY A 60 -10.36 -8.36 0.47
CA GLY A 60 -9.07 -8.16 -0.20
C GLY A 60 -8.91 -8.79 -1.59
N LYS A 61 -9.99 -9.29 -2.21
CA LYS A 61 -9.94 -9.83 -3.58
C LYS A 61 -10.06 -8.68 -4.60
N PRO A 62 -9.19 -8.58 -5.63
CA PRO A 62 -9.26 -7.47 -6.57
C PRO A 62 -10.60 -7.46 -7.33
N VAL A 63 -11.20 -6.28 -7.49
CA VAL A 63 -12.45 -6.11 -8.26
C VAL A 63 -12.24 -5.09 -9.36
N PHE A 64 -12.72 -5.43 -10.55
CA PHE A 64 -12.55 -4.65 -11.76
C PHE A 64 -13.93 -4.31 -12.32
N SER A 65 -14.07 -3.08 -12.80
CA SER A 65 -15.26 -2.70 -13.57
C SER A 65 -15.25 -3.35 -14.95
N LYS A 66 -16.43 -3.49 -15.56
CA LYS A 66 -16.59 -3.95 -16.94
C LYS A 66 -15.69 -3.21 -17.93
N ARG A 67 -15.65 -1.88 -17.87
CA ARG A 67 -14.81 -1.05 -18.75
C ARG A 67 -13.33 -1.47 -18.65
N VAL A 68 -12.82 -1.69 -17.44
CA VAL A 68 -11.41 -2.08 -17.26
C VAL A 68 -11.18 -3.46 -17.87
N LYS A 69 -12.05 -4.44 -17.58
CA LYS A 69 -11.98 -5.78 -18.18
C LYS A 69 -11.95 -5.72 -19.71
N GLU A 70 -12.86 -4.97 -20.32
CA GLU A 70 -12.95 -4.83 -21.79
C GLU A 70 -11.67 -4.21 -22.39
N MET A 71 -11.09 -3.21 -21.71
CA MET A 71 -9.82 -2.62 -22.13
C MET A 71 -8.67 -3.62 -22.06
N MET A 72 -8.61 -4.44 -21.01
CA MET A 72 -7.58 -5.46 -20.84
C MET A 72 -7.70 -6.58 -21.86
N GLU A 73 -8.92 -7.09 -22.10
CA GLU A 73 -9.18 -8.13 -23.09
C GLU A 73 -8.81 -7.66 -24.49
N LYS A 74 -9.17 -6.42 -24.85
CA LYS A 74 -8.82 -5.82 -26.16
C LYS A 74 -7.32 -5.76 -26.39
N GLU A 75 -6.55 -5.53 -25.34
CA GLU A 75 -5.08 -5.40 -25.41
C GLU A 75 -4.34 -6.69 -25.02
N SER A 76 -5.08 -7.79 -24.79
CA SER A 76 -4.54 -9.08 -24.36
C SER A 76 -3.67 -8.97 -23.09
N LEU A 77 -4.06 -8.10 -22.16
CA LEU A 77 -3.40 -7.94 -20.86
C LEU A 77 -3.96 -8.96 -19.85
N LEU A 78 -3.08 -9.60 -19.08
CA LEU A 78 -3.39 -10.61 -18.05
C LEU A 78 -4.07 -11.90 -18.57
N THR A 79 -4.14 -12.14 -19.88
CA THR A 79 -4.95 -13.22 -20.47
C THR A 79 -4.64 -14.61 -19.93
N SER A 80 -3.40 -14.87 -19.50
CA SER A 80 -2.97 -16.13 -18.89
C SER A 80 -2.76 -16.06 -17.37
N GLU A 81 -2.98 -14.90 -16.76
CA GLU A 81 -2.58 -14.64 -15.36
C GLU A 81 -3.76 -14.58 -14.40
N VAL A 82 -4.97 -14.34 -14.93
CA VAL A 82 -6.17 -14.12 -14.13
C VAL A 82 -7.41 -14.78 -14.74
N GLU A 83 -8.40 -15.01 -13.90
CA GLU A 83 -9.78 -15.28 -14.32
C GLU A 83 -10.69 -14.15 -13.86
N PHE A 84 -11.56 -13.69 -14.76
CA PHE A 84 -12.61 -12.73 -14.45
C PHE A 84 -13.87 -13.45 -14.00
N LEU A 85 -14.21 -13.30 -12.73
CA LEU A 85 -15.34 -13.97 -12.09
C LEU A 85 -16.51 -12.98 -11.92
N PRO A 86 -17.64 -13.15 -12.62
CA PRO A 86 -18.69 -12.15 -12.69
C PRO A 86 -19.39 -11.93 -11.35
N ILE A 87 -19.60 -10.68 -10.99
CA ILE A 87 -20.38 -10.24 -9.83
C ILE A 87 -21.25 -9.04 -10.24
N THR A 88 -22.27 -8.73 -9.45
CA THR A 88 -23.11 -7.55 -9.67
C THR A 88 -23.13 -6.65 -8.44
N ASN A 89 -23.29 -5.35 -8.65
CA ASN A 89 -23.46 -4.40 -7.55
C ASN A 89 -24.20 -3.15 -8.06
N ASP A 90 -25.33 -2.79 -7.45
CA ASP A 90 -26.18 -1.66 -7.87
C ASP A 90 -26.49 -1.65 -9.39
N ASN A 91 -26.84 -2.81 -9.96
CA ASN A 91 -27.04 -3.03 -11.41
C ASN A 91 -25.79 -2.81 -12.30
N MET A 92 -24.61 -2.63 -11.71
CA MET A 92 -23.34 -2.61 -12.43
C MET A 92 -22.77 -4.03 -12.55
N GLU A 93 -22.26 -4.34 -13.73
CA GLU A 93 -21.48 -5.55 -13.98
C GLU A 93 -20.02 -5.30 -13.55
N LEU A 94 -19.55 -6.11 -12.62
CA LEU A 94 -18.20 -6.06 -12.06
C LEU A 94 -17.59 -7.47 -12.10
N PHE A 95 -16.29 -7.56 -11.86
CA PHE A 95 -15.57 -8.82 -11.92
C PHE A 95 -14.59 -8.92 -10.77
N ILE A 96 -14.68 -10.00 -9.99
CA ILE A 96 -13.59 -10.37 -9.09
C ILE A 96 -12.49 -11.00 -9.95
N LEU A 97 -11.24 -10.61 -9.71
CA LEU A 97 -10.10 -11.24 -10.35
C LEU A 97 -9.56 -12.35 -9.45
N ASN A 98 -9.57 -13.56 -9.99
CA ASN A 98 -8.80 -14.66 -9.47
C ASN A 98 -7.43 -14.68 -10.15
N VAL A 99 -6.40 -14.21 -9.46
CA VAL A 99 -5.02 -14.30 -9.96
C VAL A 99 -4.56 -15.75 -9.85
N THR A 100 -4.43 -16.41 -10.99
CA THR A 100 -4.03 -17.82 -11.12
C THR A 100 -2.53 -17.97 -11.30
N ASN A 101 -1.83 -16.88 -11.65
CA ASN A 101 -0.38 -16.86 -11.76
C ASN A 101 0.30 -16.85 -10.38
N ILE A 102 0.67 -18.04 -9.89
CA ILE A 102 1.41 -18.23 -8.64
C ILE A 102 2.87 -18.53 -8.97
N LEU A 103 3.78 -17.68 -8.49
CA LEU A 103 5.22 -17.78 -8.77
C LEU A 103 6.02 -18.19 -7.53
N ASP A 104 7.07 -18.99 -7.75
CA ASP A 104 8.12 -19.28 -6.77
C ASP A 104 9.32 -18.38 -7.05
N CYS A 105 9.18 -17.09 -6.76
CA CYS A 105 10.13 -16.05 -7.17
C CYS A 105 10.75 -15.29 -6.00
N VAL A 106 10.69 -15.82 -4.78
CA VAL A 106 11.32 -15.20 -3.61
C VAL A 106 12.81 -15.54 -3.57
N ASP A 107 13.64 -14.52 -3.36
CA ASP A 107 15.04 -14.69 -2.98
C ASP A 107 15.13 -14.79 -1.45
N TYR A 108 15.19 -16.02 -0.94
CA TYR A 108 15.26 -16.28 0.50
C TYR A 108 16.59 -15.90 1.13
N HIS A 109 17.66 -15.72 0.35
CA HIS A 109 18.96 -15.28 0.89
C HIS A 109 18.96 -13.80 1.20
N ARG A 110 18.24 -13.00 0.41
CA ARG A 110 18.15 -11.54 0.56
C ARG A 110 16.89 -11.06 1.27
N SER A 111 15.87 -11.93 1.38
CA SER A 111 14.65 -11.62 2.12
C SER A 111 14.83 -11.78 3.63
N ASP A 112 14.21 -10.91 4.41
CA ASP A 112 14.10 -11.06 5.87
C ASP A 112 12.76 -11.67 6.24
N ILE A 113 12.80 -12.78 6.97
CA ILE A 113 11.64 -13.58 7.35
C ILE A 113 11.34 -13.35 8.83
N GLY A 114 10.20 -12.73 9.08
CA GLY A 114 9.62 -12.67 10.42
C GLY A 114 9.10 -14.04 10.84
N ARG A 115 9.46 -14.47 12.05
CA ARG A 115 8.99 -15.71 12.67
C ARG A 115 8.25 -15.43 13.97
N PHE A 116 7.29 -16.29 14.30
CA PHE A 116 6.66 -16.30 15.61
C PHE A 116 7.63 -16.83 16.68
N LYS A 117 7.26 -16.71 17.95
CA LYS A 117 8.09 -17.18 19.09
C LYS A 117 8.41 -18.67 19.03
N ASP A 118 7.53 -19.47 18.41
CA ASP A 118 7.72 -20.91 18.19
C ASP A 118 8.57 -21.24 16.95
N GLY A 119 9.09 -20.23 16.25
CA GLY A 119 9.91 -20.37 15.05
C GLY A 119 9.12 -20.57 13.75
N SER A 120 7.79 -20.66 13.81
CA SER A 120 6.96 -20.77 12.61
C SER A 120 6.98 -19.48 11.77
N TRP A 121 6.79 -19.61 10.45
CA TRP A 121 6.78 -18.47 9.53
C TRP A 121 5.63 -17.52 9.87
N ALA A 122 5.91 -16.22 9.98
CA ALA A 122 4.89 -15.21 10.26
C ALA A 122 4.63 -14.30 9.06
N ARG A 123 5.71 -13.75 8.48
CA ARG A 123 5.65 -12.80 7.35
C ARG A 123 7.03 -12.58 6.75
N PHE A 124 7.10 -11.86 5.64
CA PHE A 124 8.32 -11.16 5.24
C PHE A 124 8.38 -9.79 5.91
N ASN A 125 9.48 -9.51 6.62
CA ASN A 125 9.81 -8.16 7.07
C ASN A 125 10.43 -7.35 5.92
N LYS A 126 11.25 -8.03 5.09
CA LYS A 126 11.76 -7.55 3.81
C LYS A 126 11.54 -8.63 2.76
N LEU A 127 10.84 -8.31 1.68
CA LEU A 127 10.57 -9.25 0.59
C LEU A 127 11.43 -8.86 -0.62
N VAL A 128 12.29 -9.79 -1.03
CA VAL A 128 13.14 -9.63 -2.21
C VAL A 128 12.74 -10.69 -3.24
N PHE A 129 12.53 -10.24 -4.47
CA PHE A 129 12.23 -11.12 -5.58
C PHE A 129 13.51 -11.49 -6.32
N ASP A 130 13.53 -12.70 -6.87
CA ASP A 130 14.48 -13.18 -7.87
C ASP A 130 13.88 -12.92 -9.27
N PRO A 131 14.32 -11.87 -9.99
CA PRO A 131 13.74 -11.52 -11.29
C PRO A 131 13.93 -12.62 -12.34
N ALA A 132 14.95 -13.47 -12.21
CA ALA A 132 15.18 -14.56 -13.15
C ALA A 132 14.08 -15.63 -13.10
N LYS A 133 13.31 -15.68 -12.00
CA LYS A 133 12.17 -16.59 -11.81
C LYS A 133 10.82 -15.96 -12.20
N ILE A 134 10.83 -14.75 -12.74
CA ILE A 134 9.62 -14.04 -13.15
C ILE A 134 9.58 -13.97 -14.67
N PRO A 135 8.64 -14.67 -15.33
CA PRO A 135 8.57 -14.70 -16.79
C PRO A 135 8.44 -13.29 -17.40
N GLU A 136 9.10 -13.09 -18.53
CA GLU A 136 8.98 -11.83 -19.28
C GLU A 136 7.52 -11.55 -19.65
N GLY A 137 7.13 -10.28 -19.56
CA GLY A 137 5.77 -9.85 -19.85
C GLY A 137 4.76 -10.07 -18.72
N THR A 138 5.17 -10.69 -17.60
CA THR A 138 4.34 -10.85 -16.40
C THR A 138 3.80 -9.49 -15.95
N CYS A 139 2.50 -9.41 -15.70
CA CYS A 139 1.84 -8.18 -15.27
C CYS A 139 1.30 -8.28 -13.84
N MET A 140 0.70 -9.41 -13.49
CA MET A 140 0.11 -9.67 -12.18
C MET A 140 0.42 -11.10 -11.73
N PHE A 141 0.75 -11.26 -10.45
CA PHE A 141 1.05 -12.56 -9.87
C PHE A 141 0.86 -12.56 -8.36
N LYS A 142 0.97 -13.76 -7.77
CA LYS A 142 1.07 -13.98 -6.33
C LYS A 142 2.29 -14.86 -6.06
N ILE A 143 2.79 -14.85 -4.82
CA ILE A 143 3.87 -15.75 -4.40
C ILE A 143 3.31 -16.97 -3.67
N LYS A 144 4.04 -18.09 -3.71
CA LYS A 144 3.62 -19.36 -3.09
C LYS A 144 3.43 -19.28 -1.57
N GLU A 145 4.06 -18.32 -0.89
CA GLU A 145 4.00 -18.15 0.57
C GLU A 145 2.73 -17.42 1.01
N THR A 146 2.21 -16.50 0.19
CA THR A 146 1.02 -15.69 0.51
C THR A 146 -0.05 -15.68 -0.59
N PRO A 147 -0.37 -16.83 -1.23
CA PRO A 147 -1.24 -16.85 -2.39
C PRO A 147 -2.69 -16.45 -2.05
N GLY A 148 -3.12 -16.60 -0.80
CA GLY A 148 -4.45 -16.18 -0.36
C GLY A 148 -4.60 -14.67 -0.12
N VAL A 149 -3.51 -13.93 0.09
CA VAL A 149 -3.56 -12.62 0.75
C VAL A 149 -2.97 -11.49 -0.09
N GLN A 150 -1.85 -11.73 -0.78
CA GLN A 150 -1.11 -10.66 -1.46
C GLN A 150 -1.10 -10.85 -2.96
N VAL A 151 -1.40 -9.76 -3.67
CA VAL A 151 -1.29 -9.64 -5.13
C VAL A 151 -0.19 -8.64 -5.44
N PHE A 152 0.70 -9.03 -6.33
CA PHE A 152 1.80 -8.21 -6.82
C PHE A 152 1.57 -7.88 -8.29
N VAL A 153 2.03 -6.70 -8.69
CA VAL A 153 2.01 -6.24 -10.08
C VAL A 153 3.37 -5.70 -10.48
N THR A 154 3.66 -5.78 -11.77
CA THR A 154 4.90 -5.25 -12.35
C THR A 154 4.71 -3.79 -12.82
N GLU A 155 5.81 -3.10 -13.10
CA GLU A 155 5.78 -1.74 -13.69
C GLU A 155 4.87 -1.69 -14.92
N LYS A 156 4.93 -2.69 -15.79
CA LYS A 156 4.09 -2.79 -17.00
C LYS A 156 2.59 -2.63 -16.71
N PHE A 157 2.09 -3.26 -15.65
CA PHE A 157 0.69 -3.11 -15.26
C PHE A 157 0.41 -1.72 -14.70
N LYS A 158 1.31 -1.18 -13.86
CA LYS A 158 1.18 0.16 -13.29
C LYS A 158 1.15 1.23 -14.40
N GLU A 159 2.10 1.22 -15.32
CA GLU A 159 2.15 2.14 -16.46
C GLU A 159 0.88 2.07 -17.29
N TRP A 160 0.40 0.85 -17.58
CA TRP A 160 -0.85 0.64 -18.31
C TRP A 160 -2.05 1.34 -17.65
N ILE A 161 -2.13 1.27 -16.31
CA ILE A 161 -3.17 1.93 -15.50
C ILE A 161 -3.03 3.45 -15.57
N GLU A 162 -1.82 3.97 -15.38
CA GLU A 162 -1.50 5.40 -15.34
C GLU A 162 -1.77 6.08 -16.69
N GLU A 163 -1.33 5.48 -17.79
CA GLU A 163 -1.58 5.96 -19.16
C GLU A 163 -3.08 6.11 -19.47
N ARG A 164 -3.89 5.16 -18.98
CA ARG A 164 -5.35 5.13 -19.20
C ARG A 164 -6.12 5.95 -18.17
N LYS A 165 -5.42 6.56 -17.21
CA LYS A 165 -6.00 7.38 -16.13
C LYS A 165 -7.09 6.64 -15.35
N LEU A 166 -6.92 5.32 -15.19
CA LEU A 166 -7.85 4.48 -14.42
C LEU A 166 -7.63 4.73 -12.93
N LYS A 167 -8.72 4.81 -12.16
CA LYS A 167 -8.68 5.29 -10.77
C LYS A 167 -9.12 4.23 -9.78
N GLY A 168 -8.49 4.22 -8.61
CA GLY A 168 -8.91 3.38 -7.49
C GLY A 168 -7.83 2.44 -6.96
N LEU A 169 -6.62 2.48 -7.54
CA LEU A 169 -5.46 1.75 -7.05
C LEU A 169 -4.41 2.71 -6.49
N ASN A 170 -3.63 2.19 -5.54
CA ASN A 170 -2.42 2.79 -5.04
C ASN A 170 -1.30 1.74 -5.15
N PHE A 171 -0.17 2.11 -5.73
CA PHE A 171 0.96 1.22 -5.96
C PHE A 171 2.07 1.54 -4.97
N SER A 172 2.23 0.67 -3.97
CA SER A 172 3.36 0.74 -3.05
C SER A 172 4.49 -0.11 -3.60
N VAL A 173 5.66 0.48 -3.86
CA VAL A 173 6.87 -0.26 -4.26
C VAL A 173 7.20 -1.26 -3.15
N ILE A 174 7.35 -2.52 -3.52
CA ILE A 174 7.79 -3.59 -2.61
C ILE A 174 9.20 -4.06 -2.95
N TYR A 175 9.60 -3.89 -4.21
CA TYR A 175 10.92 -4.25 -4.68
C TYR A 175 11.31 -3.38 -5.87
N ASP A 176 12.58 -3.02 -5.92
CA ASP A 176 13.20 -2.32 -7.03
C ASP A 176 14.59 -2.96 -7.25
N SER A 177 14.81 -3.58 -8.40
CA SER A 177 16.10 -4.22 -8.69
C SER A 177 17.25 -3.22 -8.78
N ASP A 178 16.94 -1.93 -8.97
CA ASP A 178 17.95 -0.89 -9.10
C ASP A 178 18.41 -0.40 -7.72
N LEU A 179 17.69 -0.76 -6.64
CA LEU A 179 18.12 -0.57 -5.26
C LEU A 179 19.02 -1.73 -4.84
N THR A 180 20.32 -1.46 -4.74
CA THR A 180 21.28 -2.41 -4.18
C THR A 180 21.21 -2.42 -2.65
N ASN A 181 21.68 -3.50 -2.02
CA ASN A 181 21.78 -3.54 -0.54
C ASN A 181 22.67 -2.39 -0.03
N GLU A 182 23.74 -2.06 -0.75
CA GLU A 182 24.64 -0.95 -0.37
C GLU A 182 23.93 0.40 -0.39
N MET A 183 23.08 0.64 -1.40
CA MET A 183 22.26 1.86 -1.50
C MET A 183 21.20 1.92 -0.40
N GLU A 184 20.54 0.81 -0.09
CA GLU A 184 19.58 0.74 1.02
C GLU A 184 20.26 0.98 2.37
N GLU A 185 21.43 0.38 2.59
CA GLU A 185 22.22 0.61 3.80
C GLU A 185 22.74 2.05 3.89
N GLU A 186 23.15 2.64 2.77
CA GLU A 186 23.57 4.05 2.72
C GLU A 186 22.39 4.98 3.02
N GLN A 187 21.22 4.72 2.45
CA GLN A 187 20.00 5.46 2.73
C GLN A 187 19.60 5.33 4.21
N GLN A 188 19.66 4.11 4.76
CA GLN A 188 19.37 3.88 6.17
C GLN A 188 20.37 4.60 7.07
N ARG A 189 21.69 4.53 6.76
CA ARG A 189 22.71 5.31 7.48
C ARG A 189 22.45 6.81 7.40
N GLY A 190 22.05 7.31 6.24
CA GLY A 190 21.68 8.72 6.05
C GLY A 190 20.47 9.12 6.88
N TYR A 191 19.44 8.27 6.92
CA TYR A 191 18.25 8.45 7.74
C TYR A 191 18.57 8.46 9.24
N ASP A 192 19.35 7.49 9.71
CA ASP A 192 19.76 7.39 11.10
C ASP A 192 20.64 8.59 11.50
N ALA A 193 21.58 8.99 10.65
CA ALA A 193 22.41 10.17 10.87
C ALA A 193 21.57 11.47 10.93
N ALA A 194 20.54 11.61 10.09
CA ALA A 194 19.63 12.75 10.14
C ALA A 194 18.80 12.78 11.43
N LEU A 195 18.33 11.62 11.91
CA LEU A 195 17.64 11.53 13.21
C LEU A 195 18.57 11.86 14.37
N GLU A 196 19.80 11.35 14.36
CA GLU A 196 20.83 11.69 15.35
C GLU A 196 21.17 13.19 15.32
N GLU A 197 21.21 13.80 14.14
CA GLU A 197 21.45 15.23 14.00
C GLU A 197 20.31 16.07 14.57
N ILE A 198 19.04 15.69 14.33
CA ILE A 198 17.88 16.32 14.96
C ILE A 198 18.00 16.24 16.49
N GLU A 199 18.30 15.06 17.03
CA GLU A 199 18.43 14.87 18.47
C GLU A 199 19.69 15.52 19.06
N ARG A 200 20.77 15.69 18.30
CA ARG A 200 22.00 16.36 18.73
C ARG A 200 21.85 17.87 18.75
N ASN A 201 21.10 18.42 17.80
CA ASN A 201 20.87 19.86 17.65
C ASN A 201 19.61 20.33 18.39
N LYS A 202 18.96 19.47 19.19
CA LYS A 202 17.79 19.87 19.95
C LYS A 202 18.13 20.91 21.00
N GLY A 203 17.29 21.95 21.04
CA GLY A 203 17.36 22.99 22.06
C GLY A 203 16.65 22.57 23.35
N GLU A 204 16.02 23.55 23.99
CA GLU A 204 15.13 23.31 25.12
C GLU A 204 13.99 22.36 24.74
N GLU A 205 13.68 21.42 25.63
CA GLU A 205 12.62 20.45 25.46
C GLU A 205 11.34 20.89 26.17
N TYR A 206 10.23 20.75 25.47
CA TYR A 206 8.91 21.17 25.88
C TYR A 206 7.98 19.96 25.93
N SER A 207 7.01 20.00 26.85
CA SER A 207 5.89 19.07 26.81
C SER A 207 5.08 19.27 25.53
N TYR A 208 4.21 18.31 25.17
CA TYR A 208 3.35 18.50 24.00
C TYR A 208 2.48 19.77 24.12
N ASP A 209 1.95 20.05 25.31
CA ASP A 209 1.06 21.20 25.53
C ASP A 209 1.84 22.53 25.36
N ASP A 210 3.02 22.64 25.97
CA ASP A 210 3.88 23.83 25.81
C ASP A 210 4.34 24.01 24.35
N ALA A 211 4.71 22.90 23.69
CA ALA A 211 5.09 22.90 22.29
C ALA A 211 3.93 23.33 21.40
N ARG A 212 2.69 22.94 21.74
CA ARG A 212 1.50 23.33 21.01
C ARG A 212 1.26 24.83 21.09
N GLU A 213 1.50 25.45 22.24
CA GLU A 213 1.42 26.91 22.41
C GLU A 213 2.47 27.64 21.55
N LEU A 214 3.70 27.13 21.49
CA LEU A 214 4.75 27.68 20.63
C LEU A 214 4.39 27.55 19.13
N VAL A 215 3.79 26.43 18.73
CA VAL A 215 3.27 26.25 17.36
C VAL A 215 2.17 27.25 17.03
N ASP A 216 1.30 27.58 17.99
CA ASP A 216 0.29 28.64 17.83
C ASP A 216 0.90 30.03 17.65
N GLN A 217 2.12 30.24 18.15
CA GLN A 217 2.90 31.46 17.94
C GLN A 217 3.67 31.47 16.61
N GLY A 218 3.60 30.38 15.84
CA GLY A 218 4.19 30.26 14.50
C GLY A 218 5.46 29.40 14.45
N GLU A 219 5.92 28.88 15.58
CA GLU A 219 7.10 28.01 15.64
C GLU A 219 6.86 26.65 14.96
N THR A 220 7.95 26.00 14.59
CA THR A 220 7.95 24.60 14.15
C THR A 220 8.62 23.75 15.21
N MET A 221 7.94 22.70 15.65
CA MET A 221 8.46 21.81 16.68
C MET A 221 8.80 20.44 16.09
N ALA A 222 9.84 19.79 16.61
CA ALA A 222 10.24 18.44 16.25
C ALA A 222 10.38 17.52 17.46
N SER A 223 10.21 16.22 17.23
CA SER A 223 10.52 15.16 18.19
C SER A 223 10.89 13.87 17.44
N GLY A 224 12.19 13.56 17.40
CA GLY A 224 12.74 12.55 16.50
C GLY A 224 12.26 12.75 15.05
N LEU A 225 11.59 11.74 14.50
CA LEU A 225 11.05 11.75 13.14
C LEU A 225 9.78 12.61 12.94
N TRP A 226 9.20 13.15 14.02
CA TRP A 226 7.95 13.92 13.95
C TRP A 226 8.20 15.42 13.90
N ARG A 227 7.38 16.13 13.14
CA ARG A 227 7.30 17.60 13.16
C ARG A 227 5.87 18.09 13.24
N ILE A 228 5.66 19.24 13.88
CA ILE A 228 4.38 19.94 13.88
C ILE A 228 4.56 21.41 13.53
N ARG A 229 3.64 21.95 12.73
CA ARG A 229 3.60 23.38 12.35
C ARG A 229 2.19 23.84 12.02
N LEU A 230 1.94 25.15 12.09
CA LEU A 230 0.78 25.75 11.45
C LEU A 230 1.09 26.17 10.00
N ASP A 231 0.11 26.02 9.12
CA ASP A 231 0.14 26.69 7.81
C ASP A 231 -0.31 28.16 7.91
N TYR A 232 -0.31 28.84 6.76
CA TYR A 232 -0.72 30.25 6.65
C TYR A 232 -2.20 30.50 7.00
N GLN A 233 -3.02 29.44 7.12
CA GLN A 233 -4.43 29.52 7.53
C GLN A 233 -4.62 29.13 9.01
N GLY A 234 -3.53 28.88 9.75
CA GLY A 234 -3.58 28.46 11.14
C GLY A 234 -3.98 26.99 11.33
N ARG A 235 -3.92 26.16 10.28
CA ARG A 235 -4.23 24.73 10.40
C ARG A 235 -2.99 23.96 10.81
N LEU A 236 -3.15 23.03 11.75
CA LEU A 236 -2.09 22.17 12.23
C LEU A 236 -1.73 21.10 11.20
N TRP A 237 -0.44 20.96 10.94
CA TRP A 237 0.14 19.92 10.10
C TRP A 237 1.09 19.06 10.93
N LEU A 238 0.95 17.75 10.78
CA LEU A 238 1.83 16.74 11.36
C LEU A 238 2.69 16.15 10.24
N GLY A 239 4.00 16.32 10.36
CA GLY A 239 5.02 15.82 9.46
C GLY A 239 5.68 14.56 10.01
N GLN A 240 5.88 13.57 9.14
CA GLN A 240 6.69 12.39 9.42
C GLN A 240 7.90 12.36 8.47
N LEU A 241 9.11 12.27 9.02
CA LEU A 241 10.35 12.11 8.26
C LEU A 241 10.40 10.71 7.62
N LEU A 242 10.60 10.68 6.30
CA LEU A 242 10.73 9.47 5.49
C LEU A 242 12.20 9.09 5.26
N GLN A 243 12.45 7.87 4.77
CA GLN A 243 13.80 7.36 4.49
C GLN A 243 14.55 8.17 3.41
N ASP A 244 13.86 8.89 2.54
CA ASP A 244 14.46 9.80 1.56
C ASP A 244 14.73 11.21 2.13
N LEU A 245 14.60 11.37 3.45
CA LEU A 245 14.75 12.60 4.21
C LEU A 245 13.70 13.68 3.91
N SER A 246 12.66 13.36 3.14
CA SER A 246 11.51 14.24 2.96
C SER A 246 10.52 14.10 4.12
N TYR A 247 9.65 15.10 4.29
CA TYR A 247 8.54 15.04 5.25
C TYR A 247 7.22 14.77 4.53
N GLN A 248 6.52 13.70 4.93
CA GLN A 248 5.12 13.52 4.60
C GLN A 248 4.27 14.32 5.58
N TRP A 249 3.50 15.29 5.06
CA TRP A 249 2.63 16.14 5.86
C TRP A 249 1.17 15.72 5.75
N ILE A 250 0.52 15.58 6.90
CA ILE A 250 -0.93 15.35 7.00
C ILE A 250 -1.56 16.43 7.89
N MET A 251 -2.84 16.73 7.64
CA MET A 251 -3.66 17.51 8.56
C MET A 251 -4.39 16.51 9.48
N PRO A 252 -3.93 16.32 10.73
CA PRO A 252 -4.49 15.30 11.59
C PRO A 252 -5.91 15.67 12.05
N VAL A 253 -6.82 14.70 12.06
CA VAL A 253 -8.15 14.86 12.69
C VAL A 253 -8.05 14.70 14.21
N TYR A 254 -7.08 13.92 14.69
CA TYR A 254 -6.70 13.78 16.09
C TYR A 254 -5.18 13.55 16.19
N ILE A 255 -4.60 13.88 17.33
CA ILE A 255 -3.18 13.67 17.60
C ILE A 255 -2.98 12.26 18.17
N PRO A 256 -2.14 11.41 17.55
CA PRO A 256 -1.84 10.09 18.10
C PRO A 256 -1.34 10.20 19.55
N PRO A 257 -1.91 9.46 20.53
CA PRO A 257 -1.57 9.62 21.95
C PRO A 257 -0.07 9.45 22.27
N VAL A 258 0.64 8.63 21.50
CA VAL A 258 2.10 8.44 21.63
C VAL A 258 2.89 9.74 21.43
N LEU A 259 2.35 10.71 20.69
CA LEU A 259 2.98 12.01 20.44
C LEU A 259 2.81 12.98 21.61
N LEU A 260 1.78 12.78 22.43
CA LEU A 260 1.53 13.60 23.62
C LEU A 260 2.56 13.32 24.73
N LEU A 261 3.17 12.14 24.71
CA LEU A 261 4.18 11.70 25.66
C LEU A 261 5.62 12.04 25.23
N LYS A 262 5.78 12.76 24.12
CA LYS A 262 7.10 13.11 23.57
C LYS A 262 7.57 14.45 24.09
N SER A 263 8.89 14.59 24.21
CA SER A 263 9.57 15.88 24.34
C SER A 263 9.74 16.51 22.96
N TRP A 264 9.43 17.79 22.86
CA TRP A 264 9.49 18.56 21.61
C TRP A 264 10.48 19.70 21.72
N HIS A 265 11.14 20.06 20.63
CA HIS A 265 12.05 21.21 20.59
C HIS A 265 11.81 22.05 19.35
N VAL A 266 12.14 23.34 19.44
CA VAL A 266 12.03 24.29 18.33
C VAL A 266 13.03 23.90 17.25
N VAL A 267 12.60 23.93 15.98
CA VAL A 267 13.45 23.72 14.81
C VAL A 267 13.17 24.79 13.76
N ASP A 268 14.19 25.10 12.95
CA ASP A 268 14.02 26.01 11.83
C ASP A 268 12.95 25.52 10.85
N ARG A 269 12.15 26.47 10.35
CA ARG A 269 11.28 26.21 9.21
C ARG A 269 12.14 25.81 8.01
N ILE A 270 11.91 24.61 7.49
CA ILE A 270 12.44 24.20 6.18
C ILE A 270 11.90 25.19 5.16
N LYS A 271 12.80 25.86 4.42
CA LYS A 271 12.41 26.67 3.26
C LYS A 271 11.83 25.72 2.20
N GLU A 272 10.58 25.97 1.83
CA GLU A 272 9.86 25.23 0.79
C GLU A 272 10.50 25.40 -0.60
#